data_AF-A0A151LZB6-F1
#
_entry.id   AF-A0A151LZB6-F1
#
_cell.length_a   1.000
_cell.length_b   1.000
_cell.length_c   1.000
_cell.angle_alpha   90.00
_cell.angle_beta   90.00
_cell.angle_gamma   90.00
#
_symmetry.space_group_name_H-M   'P 1'
#
loop_
_entity.id
_entity.type
_entity.pdbx_description
1 polymer ?
#
loop_
_entity_poly.entity_id
_entity_poly.type
_entity_poly.pdbx_seq_one_letter_code
_entity_poly.pdbx_strand_id
1 'polypeptide(L)'
;MTCPTPREIHTAVASLALGELGPACSLAQLLDKCLDAFDLDGTLCHNEYLVNMTLTVHDWVVPSADLARCLLAFYRETSGERQEQRRLQICHLLRYWMAQQPEAFCLEPQLEQAVEELRQAAVQEGRRGHAQLLDEAPR
;
A
#
# COMPACT_ATOMS: atom_id res chain seq x y z
N MET A 1 24.16 4.34 -25.79
CA MET A 1 23.27 4.74 -24.69
C MET A 1 23.75 6.10 -24.20
N THR A 2 23.01 7.17 -24.47
CA THR A 2 23.33 8.52 -23.96
C THR A 2 22.65 8.71 -22.61
N CYS A 3 23.40 9.19 -21.62
CA CYS A 3 22.85 9.48 -20.29
C CYS A 3 21.87 10.68 -20.39
N PRO A 4 20.75 10.65 -19.65
CA PRO A 4 19.79 11.76 -19.65
C PRO A 4 20.41 13.01 -19.03
N THR A 5 20.06 14.16 -19.57
CA THR A 5 20.45 15.47 -19.05
C THR A 5 19.65 15.80 -17.78
N PRO A 6 20.16 16.67 -16.89
CA PRO A 6 19.43 17.08 -15.69
C PRO A 6 18.04 17.65 -15.94
N ARG A 7 17.82 18.28 -17.10
CA ARG A 7 16.51 18.80 -17.51
C ARG A 7 15.54 17.69 -17.86
N GLU A 8 15.99 16.69 -18.61
CA GLU A 8 15.17 15.51 -18.93
C GLU A 8 14.79 14.75 -17.66
N ILE A 9 15.72 14.65 -16.69
CA ILE A 9 15.42 14.09 -15.37
C ILE A 9 14.38 14.95 -14.65
N HIS A 10 14.55 16.26 -14.58
CA HIS A 10 13.61 17.14 -13.87
C HIS A 10 12.22 17.16 -14.53
N THR A 11 12.14 17.09 -15.86
CA THR A 11 10.88 16.96 -16.60
C THR A 11 10.23 15.60 -16.35
N ALA A 12 11.01 14.51 -16.34
CA ALA A 12 10.51 13.18 -16.00
C ALA A 12 9.98 13.15 -14.56
N VAL A 13 10.73 13.67 -13.59
CA VAL A 13 10.32 13.76 -12.19
C VAL A 13 9.09 14.64 -12.01
N ALA A 14 8.97 15.75 -12.74
CA ALA A 14 7.77 16.59 -12.73
C ALA A 14 6.55 15.93 -13.41
N SER A 15 6.79 15.01 -14.35
CA SER A 15 5.73 14.23 -15.01
C SER A 15 5.28 13.02 -14.19
N LEU A 16 6.11 12.55 -13.25
CA LEU A 16 5.63 11.68 -12.18
C LEU A 16 4.65 12.52 -11.38
N ALA A 17 3.35 12.21 -11.51
CA ALA A 17 2.29 12.87 -10.76
C ALA A 17 2.36 12.46 -9.28
N LEU A 18 3.48 12.74 -8.60
CA LEU A 18 3.64 12.59 -7.17
C LEU A 18 2.68 13.51 -6.41
N GLY A 19 2.00 14.45 -7.08
CA GLY A 19 1.09 15.40 -6.46
C GLY A 19 1.83 16.32 -5.48
N GLU A 20 1.10 16.90 -4.53
CA GLU A 20 1.65 17.75 -3.46
C GLU A 20 2.42 16.95 -2.38
N LEU A 21 3.21 15.95 -2.76
CA LEU A 21 4.15 15.31 -1.82
C LEU A 21 5.32 16.29 -1.60
N GLY A 22 5.09 17.24 -0.69
CA GLY A 22 6.12 18.18 -0.26
C GLY A 22 7.23 17.48 0.54
N PRO A 23 8.35 18.17 0.79
CA PRO A 23 9.51 17.64 1.53
C PRO A 23 9.20 17.13 2.95
N ALA A 24 8.02 17.47 3.48
CA ALA A 24 7.55 17.13 4.82
C ALA A 24 6.34 16.16 4.80
N CYS A 25 6.17 15.38 3.73
CA CYS A 25 5.08 14.40 3.66
C CYS A 25 5.20 13.37 4.79
N SER A 26 4.12 13.21 5.55
CA SER A 26 4.01 12.16 6.56
C SER A 26 3.69 10.80 5.94
N LEU A 27 4.04 9.71 6.64
CA LEU A 27 3.70 8.34 6.23
C LEU A 27 2.18 8.18 5.98
N ALA A 28 1.34 8.80 6.80
CA ALA A 28 -0.11 8.77 6.64
C ALA A 28 -0.57 9.40 5.31
N GLN A 29 -0.01 10.56 4.93
CA GLN A 29 -0.33 11.23 3.67
C GLN A 29 0.20 10.45 2.47
N LEU A 30 1.38 9.83 2.58
CA LEU A 30 1.92 8.98 1.53
C LEU A 30 1.03 7.74 1.31
N LEU A 31 0.63 7.08 2.39
CA LEU A 31 -0.28 5.94 2.35
C LEU A 31 -1.64 6.33 1.80
N ASP A 32 -2.15 7.52 2.12
CA ASP A 32 -3.39 8.04 1.55
C ASP A 32 -3.34 8.11 0.03
N LYS A 33 -2.25 8.65 -0.53
CA LYS A 33 -2.03 8.67 -1.98
C LYS A 33 -1.83 7.29 -2.60
N CYS A 34 -1.22 6.36 -1.88
CA CYS A 34 -1.09 4.98 -2.34
C CYS A 34 -2.42 4.24 -2.35
N LEU A 35 -3.29 4.49 -1.37
CA LEU A 35 -4.61 3.86 -1.28
C LEU A 35 -5.57 4.42 -2.33
N ASP A 36 -5.52 5.72 -2.58
CA ASP A 36 -6.32 6.38 -3.62
C ASP A 36 -6.02 5.82 -5.02
N ALA A 37 -4.80 5.31 -5.26
CA ALA A 37 -4.37 4.73 -6.53
C ALA A 37 -5.21 3.53 -7.00
N PHE A 38 -5.89 2.83 -6.08
CA PHE A 38 -6.69 1.64 -6.34
C PHE A 38 -8.17 1.98 -6.51
N ASP A 39 -8.79 1.39 -7.54
CA ASP A 39 -10.24 1.35 -7.66
C ASP A 39 -10.88 0.24 -6.79
N LEU A 40 -12.20 0.06 -6.90
CA LEU A 40 -12.93 -0.94 -6.13
C LEU A 40 -12.61 -2.37 -6.53
N ASP A 41 -12.19 -2.59 -7.78
CA ASP A 41 -11.83 -3.90 -8.32
C ASP A 41 -10.36 -4.27 -8.01
N GLY A 42 -9.58 -3.33 -7.47
CA GLY A 42 -8.18 -3.51 -7.11
C GLY A 42 -7.21 -3.19 -8.24
N THR A 43 -7.67 -2.52 -9.29
CA THR A 43 -6.83 -2.06 -10.39
C THR A 43 -6.08 -0.80 -9.98
N LEU A 44 -4.78 -0.75 -10.26
CA LEU A 44 -3.99 0.48 -10.16
C LEU A 44 -4.37 1.41 -11.32
N CYS A 45 -5.15 2.44 -11.01
CA CYS A 45 -5.70 3.36 -12.01
C CYS A 45 -4.83 4.60 -12.21
N HIS A 46 -4.08 5.00 -11.19
CA HIS A 46 -3.21 6.17 -11.22
C HIS A 46 -2.10 6.02 -10.18
N ASN A 47 -1.06 6.87 -10.24
CA ASN A 47 0.03 6.90 -9.27
C ASN A 47 0.73 5.54 -9.01
N GLU A 48 0.72 4.62 -9.99
CA GLU A 48 1.39 3.32 -9.89
C GLU A 48 2.87 3.47 -9.48
N TYR A 49 3.57 4.44 -10.07
CA TYR A 49 4.94 4.76 -9.69
C TYR A 49 5.09 5.05 -8.19
N LEU A 50 4.15 5.80 -7.61
CA LEU A 50 4.17 6.15 -6.19
C LEU A 50 4.00 4.91 -5.32
N VAL A 51 3.07 4.02 -5.67
CA VAL A 51 2.82 2.76 -4.96
C VAL A 51 4.07 1.88 -5.03
N ASN A 52 4.59 1.65 -6.24
CA ASN A 52 5.78 0.82 -6.46
C ASN A 52 7.00 1.39 -5.74
N MET A 53 7.22 2.70 -5.84
CA MET A 53 8.33 3.36 -5.13
C MET A 53 8.17 3.18 -3.63
N THR A 54 6.99 3.47 -3.06
CA THR A 54 6.72 3.35 -1.62
C THR A 54 7.00 1.94 -1.14
N LEU A 55 6.41 0.92 -1.79
CA LEU A 55 6.61 -0.47 -1.40
C LEU A 55 8.06 -0.94 -1.59
N THR A 56 8.81 -0.37 -2.52
CA THR A 56 10.22 -0.75 -2.73
C THR A 56 11.16 -0.14 -1.71
N VAL A 57 10.90 1.10 -1.27
CA VAL A 57 11.86 1.88 -0.47
C VAL A 57 11.42 2.14 0.97
N HIS A 58 10.21 1.71 1.36
CA HIS A 58 9.69 1.96 2.71
C HIS A 58 10.62 1.47 3.81
N ASP A 59 11.29 0.33 3.59
CA ASP A 59 12.17 -0.34 4.55
C ASP A 59 13.41 0.51 4.91
N TRP A 60 13.71 1.57 4.14
CA TRP A 60 14.75 2.54 4.48
C TRP A 60 14.31 3.54 5.56
N VAL A 61 13.01 3.61 5.84
CA VAL A 61 12.40 4.58 6.76
C VAL A 61 11.65 3.89 7.89
N VAL A 62 10.88 2.85 7.57
CA VAL A 62 10.03 2.11 8.50
C VAL A 62 10.12 0.61 8.19
N PRO A 63 10.32 -0.27 9.19
CA PRO A 63 10.32 -1.71 8.97
C PRO A 63 9.01 -2.19 8.33
N SER A 64 9.09 -3.16 7.43
CA SER A 64 7.95 -3.76 6.72
C SER A 64 6.80 -4.16 7.66
N ALA A 65 7.11 -4.83 8.78
CA ALA A 65 6.11 -5.22 9.77
C ALA A 65 5.39 -4.01 10.41
N ASP A 66 6.10 -2.91 10.63
CA ASP A 66 5.51 -1.69 11.20
C ASP A 66 4.64 -0.96 10.18
N LEU A 67 5.03 -0.96 8.90
CA LEU A 67 4.18 -0.46 7.81
C LEU A 67 2.86 -1.24 7.72
N ALA A 68 2.93 -2.58 7.77
CA ALA A 68 1.74 -3.43 7.78
C ALA A 68 0.85 -3.19 9.02
N ARG A 69 1.45 -2.97 10.19
CA ARG A 69 0.70 -2.57 11.41
C ARG A 69 0.06 -1.20 11.28
N CYS A 70 0.70 -0.24 10.61
CA CYS A 70 0.07 1.04 10.29
C CYS A 70 -1.15 0.86 9.38
N LEU A 71 -1.07 0.00 8.37
CA LEU A 71 -2.22 -0.33 7.51
C LEU A 71 -3.34 -1.01 8.30
N LEU A 72 -3.01 -1.91 9.24
CA LEU A 72 -3.97 -2.52 10.16
C LEU A 72 -4.64 -1.48 11.07
N ALA A 73 -3.88 -0.54 11.62
CA ALA A 73 -4.43 0.54 12.43
C ALA A 73 -5.42 1.38 11.60
N PHE A 74 -5.02 1.78 10.37
CA PHE A 74 -5.92 2.48 9.46
C PHE A 74 -7.18 1.67 9.19
N TYR A 75 -7.06 0.36 8.90
CA TYR A 75 -8.22 -0.50 8.64
C TYR A 75 -9.22 -0.50 9.80
N ARG A 76 -8.73 -0.59 11.04
CA ARG A 76 -9.56 -0.62 12.26
C ARG A 76 -10.19 0.73 12.58
N GLU A 77 -9.45 1.83 12.44
CA GLU A 77 -9.89 3.20 12.75
C GLU A 77 -10.90 3.74 11.72
N THR A 78 -10.83 3.21 10.50
CA THR A 78 -11.72 3.51 9.38
C THR A 78 -13.16 3.07 9.74
N SER A 79 -14.02 4.00 10.18
CA SER A 79 -15.39 3.73 10.67
C SER A 79 -16.45 4.59 9.96
N GLY A 80 -17.62 4.01 9.67
CA GLY A 80 -18.75 4.64 8.97
C GLY A 80 -18.97 4.13 7.54
N GLU A 81 -20.12 4.46 6.92
CA GLU A 81 -20.48 3.95 5.57
C GLU A 81 -19.51 4.40 4.46
N ARG A 82 -18.97 5.62 4.56
CA ARG A 82 -18.05 6.20 3.57
C ARG A 82 -16.64 5.59 3.61
N GLN A 83 -16.41 4.63 4.48
CA GLN A 83 -15.09 4.11 4.86
C GLN A 83 -14.88 2.64 4.43
N GLU A 84 -15.90 1.98 3.88
CA GLU A 84 -15.76 0.61 3.35
C GLU A 84 -14.85 0.54 2.12
N GLN A 85 -14.94 1.54 1.22
CA GLN A 85 -14.03 1.70 0.10
C GLN A 85 -12.56 1.75 0.56
N ARG A 86 -12.30 2.48 1.65
CA ARG A 86 -10.95 2.65 2.15
C ARG A 86 -10.38 1.36 2.71
N ARG A 87 -11.21 0.57 3.39
CA ARG A 87 -10.86 -0.78 3.85
C ARG A 87 -10.53 -1.71 2.68
N LEU A 88 -11.33 -1.66 1.62
CA LEU A 88 -11.05 -2.42 0.39
C LEU A 88 -9.73 -2.00 -0.24
N GLN A 89 -9.46 -0.70 -0.37
CA GLN A 89 -8.18 -0.19 -0.90
C GLN A 89 -6.98 -0.65 -0.06
N ILE A 90 -7.12 -0.73 1.27
CA ILE A 90 -6.07 -1.29 2.14
C ILE A 90 -5.81 -2.76 1.81
N CYS A 91 -6.88 -3.56 1.64
CA CYS A 91 -6.75 -4.96 1.26
C CYS A 91 -6.11 -5.12 -0.14
N HIS A 92 -6.48 -4.27 -1.10
CA HIS A 92 -5.89 -4.27 -2.44
C HIS A 92 -4.40 -3.90 -2.42
N LEU A 93 -4.01 -2.87 -1.64
CA LEU A 93 -2.61 -2.51 -1.47
C LEU A 93 -1.79 -3.65 -0.85
N LEU A 94 -2.30 -4.31 0.19
CA LEU A 94 -1.63 -5.46 0.81
C LEU A 94 -1.52 -6.65 -0.15
N ARG A 95 -2.61 -6.97 -0.87
CA ARG A 95 -2.61 -8.01 -1.90
C ARG A 95 -1.57 -7.73 -2.97
N TYR A 96 -1.52 -6.48 -3.44
CA TYR A 96 -0.54 -6.03 -4.41
C TYR A 96 0.88 -6.17 -3.87
N TRP A 97 1.13 -5.73 -2.63
CA TRP A 97 2.45 -5.83 -2.01
C TRP A 97 2.93 -7.27 -1.87
N MET A 98 2.09 -8.18 -1.37
CA MET A 98 2.40 -9.61 -1.29
C MET A 98 2.75 -10.19 -2.67
N ALA A 99 2.02 -9.79 -3.72
CA ALA A 99 2.28 -10.25 -5.07
C ALA A 99 3.58 -9.71 -5.68
N GLN A 100 3.97 -8.47 -5.33
CA GLN A 100 5.18 -7.85 -5.85
C GLN A 100 6.45 -8.29 -5.10
N GLN A 101 6.33 -8.66 -3.83
CA GLN A 101 7.47 -8.97 -2.95
C GLN A 101 7.19 -10.19 -2.05
N PRO A 102 6.89 -11.38 -2.62
CA PRO A 102 6.54 -12.56 -1.83
C PRO A 102 7.65 -13.00 -0.88
N GLU A 103 8.92 -12.76 -1.24
CA GLU A 103 10.07 -13.10 -0.40
C GLU A 103 10.07 -12.33 0.93
N ALA A 104 9.61 -11.08 0.96
CA ALA A 104 9.55 -10.28 2.19
C ALA A 104 8.61 -10.95 3.21
N PHE A 105 7.43 -11.40 2.76
CA PHE A 105 6.46 -12.10 3.61
C PHE A 105 6.95 -13.48 4.04
N CYS A 106 7.76 -14.16 3.23
CA CYS A 106 8.38 -15.43 3.60
C CYS A 106 9.49 -15.26 4.66
N LEU A 107 10.26 -14.18 4.58
CA LEU A 107 11.43 -13.94 5.41
C LEU A 107 11.13 -13.21 6.72
N GLU A 108 10.01 -12.50 6.80
CA GLU A 108 9.62 -11.69 7.95
C GLU A 108 8.31 -12.17 8.60
N PRO A 109 8.37 -13.08 9.59
CA PRO A 109 7.18 -13.61 10.25
C PRO A 109 6.28 -12.55 10.89
N GLN A 110 6.86 -11.41 11.30
CA GLN A 110 6.12 -10.32 11.90
C GLN A 110 5.28 -9.54 10.88
N LEU A 111 5.74 -9.46 9.63
CA LEU A 111 4.99 -8.88 8.52
C LEU A 111 3.79 -9.78 8.18
N GLU A 112 4.03 -11.08 8.01
CA GLU A 112 2.97 -12.08 7.79
C GLU A 112 1.93 -12.06 8.93
N GLN A 113 2.40 -11.97 10.18
CA GLN A 113 1.52 -11.88 11.34
C GLN A 113 0.63 -10.63 11.29
N ALA A 114 1.15 -9.47 10.89
CA ALA A 114 0.35 -8.25 10.80
C ALA A 114 -0.76 -8.36 9.74
N VAL A 115 -0.48 -9.02 8.61
CA VAL A 115 -1.51 -9.32 7.58
C VAL A 115 -2.55 -10.29 8.12
N GLU A 116 -2.14 -11.31 8.87
CA GLU A 116 -3.07 -12.23 9.52
C GLU A 116 -3.96 -11.51 10.56
N GLU A 117 -3.40 -10.63 11.38
CA GLU A 117 -4.20 -9.83 12.31
C GLU A 117 -5.24 -8.94 11.60
N LEU A 118 -4.94 -8.48 10.38
CA LEU A 118 -5.90 -7.77 9.54
C LEU A 118 -6.99 -8.68 9.01
N ARG A 119 -6.63 -9.87 8.53
CA ARG A 119 -7.61 -10.87 8.08
C ARG A 119 -8.56 -11.24 9.22
N GLN A 120 -8.03 -11.50 10.41
CA GLN A 120 -8.85 -11.81 11.59
C GLN A 120 -9.76 -10.66 11.97
N ALA A 121 -9.28 -9.40 11.93
CA ALA A 121 -10.11 -8.22 12.15
C ALA A 121 -11.26 -8.15 11.13
N ALA A 122 -10.99 -8.39 9.85
CA ALA A 122 -12.02 -8.43 8.81
C ALA A 122 -13.08 -9.50 9.08
N VAL A 123 -12.69 -10.71 9.50
CA VAL A 123 -13.62 -11.78 9.85
C VAL A 123 -14.48 -11.42 11.06
N GLN A 124 -13.88 -10.87 12.12
CA GLN A 124 -14.58 -10.47 13.34
C GLN A 124 -15.63 -9.38 13.07
N GLU A 125 -15.34 -8.48 12.14
CA GLU A 125 -16.26 -7.42 11.74
C GLU A 125 -17.24 -7.82 10.61
N GLY A 126 -17.34 -9.12 10.29
CA GLY A 126 -18.28 -9.66 9.31
C GLY A 126 -17.90 -9.42 7.84
N ARG A 127 -16.70 -8.89 7.55
CA ARG A 127 -16.20 -8.52 6.22
C ARG A 127 -15.43 -9.65 5.57
N ARG A 128 -16.10 -10.78 5.36
CA ARG A 128 -15.47 -12.00 4.82
C ARG A 128 -14.82 -11.80 3.44
N GLY A 129 -15.36 -10.90 2.61
CA GLY A 129 -14.75 -10.58 1.31
C GLY A 129 -13.34 -9.99 1.42
N HIS A 130 -13.08 -9.17 2.44
CA HIS A 130 -11.74 -8.60 2.68
C HIS A 130 -10.74 -9.67 3.11
N ALA A 131 -11.17 -10.58 3.98
CA ALA A 131 -10.36 -11.71 4.41
C ALA A 131 -9.98 -12.61 3.22
N GLN A 132 -10.95 -12.95 2.37
CA GLN A 132 -10.74 -13.76 1.18
C GLN A 132 -9.77 -13.08 0.18
N LEU A 133 -9.89 -11.77 0.00
CA LEU A 133 -9.00 -11.01 -0.89
C LEU A 133 -7.52 -11.09 -0.48
N LEU A 134 -7.24 -11.20 0.83
CA LEU A 134 -5.88 -11.37 1.35
C LEU A 134 -5.39 -12.83 1.25
N ASP A 135 -6.28 -13.81 1.38
CA ASP A 135 -5.93 -15.23 1.25
C ASP A 135 -5.57 -15.63 -0.19
N GLU A 136 -6.21 -14.99 -1.17
CA GLU A 136 -5.98 -15.25 -2.60
C GLU A 136 -4.70 -14.60 -3.15
N ALA A 137 -3.92 -13.90 -2.31
CA ALA A 137 -2.69 -13.27 -2.76
C ALA A 137 -1.66 -14.34 -3.15
N PRO A 138 -0.97 -14.22 -4.29
CA PRO A 138 0.05 -15.18 -4.68
C PRO A 138 1.18 -15.15 -3.63
N ARG A 139 1.48 -16.33 -3.08
CA ARG A 139 2.58 -16.57 -2.15
C ARG A 139 3.79 -17.11 -2.89
#